data_AF-A0A6L2Q6I0-F1
#
_entry.id   AF-A0A6L2Q6I0-F1
#
_cell.length_a   1.000
_cell.length_b   1.000
_cell.length_c   1.000
_cell.angle_alpha   90.00
_cell.angle_beta   90.00
_cell.angle_gamma   90.00
#
_symmetry.space_group_name_H-M   'P 1'
#
loop_
_entity.id
_entity.type
_entity.pdbx_description
1 polymer ?
#
loop_
_entity_poly.entity_id
_entity_poly.type
_entity_poly.pdbx_seq_one_letter_code
_entity_poly.pdbx_strand_id
1 'polypeptide(L)'
;MLESFSNININLKFTIENEKNNSISFLDITIKSQNNCFQAGIYRKPTSTDNIVPHDSCHPQVHKTAAIRYFANRTVTYPLDVISKEKEQKWSEGLIQTTNTIGNLLKPKHNNKNDPYKQSGVYQLICPKCDMIYTGQTGRTLNERLKEHFNDFKHIYRKSKYSTQLLGNKHPIGQINEIMDVVYVGNKGSHLNTMEKFYIYKETTKGNQINDKNTVPTNKLFDVVILQ
;
A
#
# COMPACT_ATOMS: atom_id res chain seq x y z
N MET A 1 25.80 -11.45 44.95
CA MET A 1 25.07 -12.18 43.89
C MET A 1 25.73 -12.01 42.51
N LEU A 2 26.04 -10.80 42.04
CA LEU A 2 26.73 -10.64 40.74
C LEU A 2 28.18 -11.19 40.72
N GLU A 3 28.91 -10.94 41.81
CA GLU A 3 30.29 -11.41 41.98
C GLU A 3 30.37 -12.94 42.03
N SER A 4 29.40 -13.60 42.68
CA SER A 4 29.32 -15.06 42.71
C SER A 4 29.11 -15.68 41.33
N PHE A 5 28.42 -15.00 40.40
CA PHE A 5 28.25 -15.48 39.02
C PHE A 5 29.48 -15.19 38.14
N SER A 6 30.12 -14.04 38.33
CA SER A 6 31.31 -13.67 37.56
C SER A 6 32.56 -14.47 37.97
N ASN A 7 32.58 -15.04 39.18
CA ASN A 7 33.66 -15.90 39.65
C ASN A 7 33.60 -17.35 39.10
N ILE A 8 32.54 -17.72 38.36
CA ILE A 8 32.40 -19.07 37.77
C ILE A 8 33.39 -19.26 36.60
N ASN A 9 33.70 -18.19 35.86
CA ASN A 9 34.62 -18.27 34.71
C ASN A 9 35.38 -16.95 34.55
N ILE A 10 36.71 -17.03 34.53
CA ILE A 10 37.57 -15.84 34.47
C ILE A 10 37.43 -15.01 33.17
N ASN A 11 36.90 -15.63 32.11
CA ASN A 11 36.69 -15.00 30.81
C ASN A 11 35.25 -14.50 30.59
N LEU A 12 34.31 -14.76 31.52
CA LEU A 12 32.91 -14.32 31.41
C LEU A 12 32.54 -13.39 32.56
N LYS A 13 32.35 -12.10 32.26
CA LYS A 13 31.92 -11.09 33.24
C LYS A 13 30.45 -10.75 33.03
N PHE A 14 29.65 -10.90 34.09
CA PHE A 14 28.25 -10.48 34.06
C PHE A 14 28.16 -8.99 34.37
N THR A 15 27.22 -8.31 33.71
CA THR A 15 26.91 -6.91 33.96
C THR A 15 25.46 -6.82 34.42
N ILE A 16 25.19 -5.88 35.34
CA ILE A 16 23.83 -5.55 35.76
C ILE A 16 23.50 -4.16 35.28
N GLU A 17 22.35 -4.04 34.64
CA GLU A 17 21.80 -2.76 34.26
C GLU A 17 20.84 -2.31 35.36
N ASN A 18 21.23 -1.25 36.06
CA ASN A 18 20.38 -0.64 37.08
C ASN A 18 19.50 0.42 36.45
N GLU A 19 18.29 0.56 36.96
CA GLU A 19 17.38 1.64 36.60
C GLU A 19 18.03 3.02 36.81
N LYS A 20 17.87 3.92 35.84
CA LYS A 20 18.36 5.30 35.90
C LYS A 20 17.21 6.24 35.58
N ASN A 21 17.00 7.28 36.39
CA ASN A 21 15.93 8.26 36.19
C ASN A 21 14.53 7.62 36.04
N ASN A 22 14.22 6.64 36.88
CA ASN A 22 12.98 5.84 36.82
C ASN A 22 12.75 5.17 35.46
N SER A 23 13.84 4.83 34.77
CA SER A 23 13.84 4.29 33.42
C SER A 23 14.87 3.17 33.29
N ILE A 24 14.49 2.08 32.64
CA ILE A 24 15.40 0.99 32.28
C ILE A 24 15.10 0.53 30.85
N SER A 25 16.15 0.13 30.12
CA SER A 25 15.98 -0.41 28.78
C SER A 25 15.96 -1.94 28.82
N PHE A 26 15.08 -2.56 28.04
CA PHE A 26 15.02 -3.99 27.83
C PHE A 26 14.76 -4.28 26.35
N LEU A 27 15.74 -4.90 25.70
CA LEU A 27 15.73 -5.15 24.25
C LEU A 27 15.47 -3.84 23.47
N ASP A 28 14.33 -3.78 22.78
CA ASP A 28 13.92 -2.68 21.90
C ASP A 28 13.00 -1.67 22.61
N ILE A 29 12.79 -1.82 23.93
CA ILE A 29 11.83 -1.05 24.71
C ILE A 29 12.54 -0.33 25.86
N THR A 30 12.12 0.89 26.15
CA THR A 30 12.45 1.59 27.40
C THR A 30 11.22 1.57 28.30
N ILE A 31 11.36 1.05 29.51
CA ILE A 31 10.31 1.01 30.52
C ILE A 31 10.56 2.16 31.49
N LYS A 32 9.56 3.01 31.69
CA LYS A 32 9.56 4.11 32.66
C LYS A 32 8.52 3.88 33.74
N SER A 33 8.90 4.04 34.99
CA SER A 33 8.00 4.00 36.13
C SER A 33 7.53 5.41 36.49
N GLN A 34 6.24 5.70 36.35
CA GLN A 34 5.64 7.00 36.67
C GLN A 34 4.25 6.82 37.30
N ASN A 35 3.97 7.51 38.41
CA ASN A 35 2.65 7.52 39.08
C ASN A 35 2.08 6.11 39.34
N ASN A 36 2.92 5.17 39.80
CA ASN A 36 2.52 3.77 40.02
C ASN A 36 2.08 3.03 38.73
N CYS A 37 2.43 3.53 37.55
CA CYS A 37 2.19 2.91 36.26
C CYS A 37 3.49 2.78 35.46
N PHE A 38 3.54 1.79 34.57
CA PHE A 38 4.65 1.62 33.65
C PHE A 38 4.29 2.18 32.28
N GLN A 39 5.18 3.00 31.74
CA GLN A 39 5.10 3.51 30.37
C GLN A 39 6.22 2.87 29.55
N ALA A 40 5.88 2.34 28.38
CA ALA A 40 6.85 1.78 27.46
C ALA A 40 7.10 2.75 26.30
N GLY A 41 8.36 3.00 25.99
CA GLY A 41 8.82 3.71 24.80
C GLY A 41 9.75 2.83 23.97
N ILE A 42 10.15 3.29 22.79
CA ILE A 42 11.11 2.58 21.95
C ILE A 42 12.54 2.96 22.36
N TYR A 43 13.34 1.95 22.69
CA TYR A 43 14.77 2.13 22.93
C TYR A 43 15.53 2.00 21.61
N ARG A 44 16.47 2.91 21.35
CA ARG A 44 17.43 2.83 20.25
C ARG A 44 18.82 2.93 20.83
N LYS A 45 19.70 2.00 20.46
CA LYS A 45 21.10 2.04 20.92
C LYS A 45 21.77 3.28 20.30
N PRO A 46 22.77 3.89 20.96
CA PRO A 46 23.51 5.01 20.38
C PRO A 46 24.17 4.69 19.03
N THR A 47 24.40 3.41 18.75
CA THR A 47 24.97 2.90 17.50
C THR A 47 23.92 2.52 16.44
N SER A 48 22.62 2.66 16.74
CA SER A 48 21.55 2.41 15.79
C SER A 48 21.62 3.45 14.67
N THR A 49 22.01 3.01 13.47
CA THR A 49 22.06 3.85 12.26
C THR A 49 20.75 3.81 11.46
N ASP A 50 19.80 2.96 11.89
CA ASP A 50 18.47 2.81 11.28
C ASP A 50 18.48 2.61 9.75
N ASN A 51 19.59 2.06 9.23
CA ASN A 51 19.76 1.77 7.82
C ASN A 51 18.96 0.52 7.42
N ILE A 52 18.09 0.67 6.42
CA ILE A 52 17.38 -0.44 5.78
C ILE A 52 18.08 -0.78 4.47
N VAL A 53 18.01 -2.05 4.06
CA VAL A 53 18.54 -2.51 2.76
C VAL A 53 17.93 -1.68 1.63
N PRO A 54 18.74 -1.03 0.77
CA PRO A 54 18.27 -0.26 -0.36
C PRO A 54 17.36 -1.08 -1.31
N HIS A 55 16.38 -0.41 -1.90
CA HIS A 55 15.44 -1.04 -2.84
C HIS A 55 16.15 -1.60 -4.08
N ASP A 56 17.13 -0.87 -4.61
CA ASP A 56 17.92 -1.21 -5.80
C ASP A 56 18.98 -2.29 -5.54
N SER A 57 19.24 -2.61 -4.28
CA SER A 57 20.17 -3.67 -3.91
C SER A 57 19.74 -5.04 -4.44
N CYS A 58 20.68 -5.95 -4.74
CA CYS A 58 20.38 -7.29 -5.30
C CYS A 58 19.81 -8.30 -4.28
N HIS A 59 19.27 -7.84 -3.15
CA HIS A 59 18.73 -8.71 -2.11
C HIS A 59 17.33 -9.24 -2.43
N PRO A 60 16.97 -10.45 -1.97
CA PRO A 60 15.60 -10.96 -2.02
C PRO A 60 14.59 -10.02 -1.36
N GLN A 61 13.38 -9.95 -1.94
CA GLN A 61 12.30 -9.05 -1.49
C GLN A 61 11.88 -9.29 -0.04
N VAL A 62 11.96 -10.54 0.42
CA VAL A 62 11.64 -10.91 1.81
C VAL A 62 12.56 -10.20 2.81
N HIS A 63 13.85 -10.02 2.50
CA HIS A 63 14.79 -9.34 3.38
C HIS A 63 14.59 -7.83 3.35
N LYS A 64 14.32 -7.26 2.16
CA LYS A 64 14.00 -5.83 2.01
C LYS A 64 12.74 -5.46 2.78
N THR A 65 11.70 -6.30 2.73
CA THR A 65 10.42 -6.06 3.43
C THR A 65 10.45 -6.40 4.92
N ALA A 66 11.41 -7.19 5.41
CA ALA A 66 11.44 -7.64 6.80
C ALA A 66 11.60 -6.49 7.80
N ALA A 67 12.55 -5.57 7.55
CA ALA A 67 12.78 -4.42 8.42
C ALA A 67 11.53 -3.53 8.51
N ILE A 68 10.92 -3.26 7.36
CA ILE A 68 9.65 -2.52 7.25
C ILE A 68 8.54 -3.19 8.07
N ARG A 69 8.35 -4.50 7.90
CA ARG A 69 7.34 -5.26 8.65
C ARG A 69 7.60 -5.21 10.14
N TYR A 70 8.87 -5.28 10.56
CA TYR A 70 9.26 -5.16 11.95
C TYR A 70 8.86 -3.78 12.52
N PHE A 71 9.20 -2.68 11.84
CA PHE A 71 8.81 -1.33 12.27
C PHE A 71 7.29 -1.12 12.30
N ALA A 72 6.57 -1.62 11.30
CA ALA A 72 5.11 -1.54 11.28
C ALA A 72 4.49 -2.36 12.43
N ASN A 73 4.92 -3.62 12.60
CA ASN A 73 4.37 -4.49 13.62
C ASN A 73 4.63 -3.96 15.03
N ARG A 74 5.82 -3.40 15.33
CA ARG A 74 6.14 -2.94 16.69
C ARG A 74 5.25 -1.78 17.15
N THR A 75 4.77 -0.92 16.24
CA THR A 75 3.81 0.15 16.61
C THR A 75 2.45 -0.37 17.07
N VAL A 76 2.12 -1.62 16.71
CA VAL A 76 0.85 -2.28 17.04
C VAL A 76 1.02 -3.24 18.21
N THR A 77 2.14 -3.97 18.26
CA THR A 77 2.34 -5.04 19.25
C THR A 77 2.92 -4.56 20.57
N TYR A 78 3.70 -3.47 20.58
CA TYR A 78 4.30 -2.98 21.82
C TYR A 78 3.31 -2.10 22.59
N PRO A 79 3.27 -2.19 23.93
CA PRO A 79 2.35 -1.43 24.77
C PRO A 79 2.83 0.03 24.95
N LEU A 80 3.02 0.74 23.84
CA LEU A 80 3.52 2.11 23.82
C LEU A 80 2.45 3.10 24.29
N ASP A 81 2.88 4.14 25.01
CA ASP A 81 2.03 5.30 25.26
C ASP A 81 1.76 6.08 23.96
N VAL A 82 0.74 6.94 23.97
CA VAL A 82 0.29 7.70 22.78
C VAL A 82 1.43 8.54 22.19
N ILE A 83 2.24 9.19 23.03
CA ILE A 83 3.34 10.07 22.60
C ILE A 83 4.45 9.24 21.98
N SER A 84 4.83 8.13 22.62
CA SER A 84 5.83 7.20 22.09
C SER A 84 5.39 6.59 20.76
N LYS A 85 4.09 6.28 20.62
CA LYS A 85 3.52 5.75 19.39
C LYS A 85 3.55 6.77 18.26
N GLU A 86 3.16 8.02 18.51
CA GLU A 86 3.23 9.10 17.52
C GLU A 86 4.68 9.38 17.08
N LYS A 87 5.61 9.40 18.04
CA LYS A 87 7.05 9.57 17.74
C LYS A 87 7.55 8.43 16.86
N GLU A 88 7.19 7.20 17.20
CA GLU A 88 7.58 6.01 16.44
C GLU A 88 6.96 5.98 15.03
N GLN A 89 5.72 6.45 14.89
CA GLN A 89 5.06 6.58 13.61
C GLN A 89 5.75 7.61 12.71
N LYS A 90 6.04 8.81 13.22
CA LYS A 90 6.82 9.83 12.48
C LYS A 90 8.20 9.32 12.07
N TRP A 91 8.85 8.57 12.95
CA TRP A 91 10.13 7.92 12.66
C TRP A 91 10.02 6.89 11.54
N SER A 92 8.99 6.04 11.59
CA SER A 92 8.71 5.05 10.54
C SER A 92 8.46 5.74 9.20
N GLU A 93 7.69 6.82 9.20
CA GLU A 93 7.42 7.64 8.02
C GLU A 93 8.72 8.23 7.41
N GLY A 94 9.62 8.77 8.24
CA GLY A 94 10.91 9.29 7.78
C GLY A 94 11.78 8.22 7.12
N LEU A 95 11.82 7.01 7.68
CA LEU A 95 12.52 5.87 7.07
C LEU A 95 11.88 5.46 5.73
N ILE A 96 10.55 5.51 5.64
CA ILE A 96 9.72 5.20 4.45
C ILE A 96 9.81 6.29 3.36
N GLN A 97 10.29 7.49 3.68
CA GLN A 97 10.47 8.58 2.72
C GLN A 97 11.88 8.68 2.13
N THR A 98 12.87 7.99 2.70
CA THR A 98 14.22 7.90 2.09
C THR A 98 14.15 7.20 0.73
N THR A 99 15.12 7.41 -0.17
CA THR A 99 15.14 6.88 -1.56
C THR A 99 15.11 5.35 -1.68
N ASN A 100 14.97 4.63 -0.58
CA ASN A 100 15.15 3.18 -0.42
C ASN A 100 13.85 2.40 -0.15
N THR A 101 12.68 2.94 -0.45
CA THR A 101 11.50 2.60 0.35
C THR A 101 10.41 1.78 -0.34
N ILE A 102 9.51 1.31 0.55
CA ILE A 102 8.24 0.64 0.32
C ILE A 102 7.52 1.13 -0.93
N GLY A 103 7.52 2.43 -1.22
CA GLY A 103 6.88 2.99 -2.42
C GLY A 103 7.40 2.37 -3.72
N ASN A 104 8.71 2.09 -3.82
CA ASN A 104 9.28 1.35 -4.95
C ASN A 104 9.13 -0.18 -4.80
N LEU A 105 9.11 -0.71 -3.58
CA LEU A 105 8.87 -2.13 -3.30
C LEU A 105 7.41 -2.59 -3.55
N LEU A 106 6.44 -1.68 -3.39
CA LEU A 106 5.02 -1.89 -3.63
C LEU A 106 4.60 -1.48 -5.04
N LYS A 107 5.43 -0.72 -5.78
CA LYS A 107 5.25 -0.59 -7.22
C LYS A 107 5.31 -2.00 -7.81
N PRO A 108 4.29 -2.46 -8.54
CA PRO A 108 4.38 -3.71 -9.26
C PRO A 108 5.65 -3.63 -10.12
N LYS A 109 6.49 -4.68 -10.08
CA LYS A 109 7.59 -4.81 -11.04
C LYS A 109 6.96 -4.72 -12.42
N HIS A 110 7.15 -3.59 -13.11
CA HIS A 110 6.83 -3.50 -14.52
C HIS A 110 7.73 -4.52 -15.23
N ASN A 111 7.17 -5.69 -15.53
CA ASN A 111 7.71 -6.55 -16.56
C ASN A 111 7.50 -5.81 -17.88
N ASN A 112 8.44 -4.90 -18.20
CA ASN A 112 8.52 -4.10 -19.43
C ASN A 112 8.71 -4.93 -20.70
N LYS A 113 8.24 -6.18 -20.73
CA LYS A 113 8.32 -7.06 -21.90
C LYS A 113 6.96 -7.39 -22.52
N ASN A 114 5.85 -7.10 -21.83
CA ASN A 114 4.54 -7.50 -22.31
C ASN A 114 3.63 -6.29 -22.51
N ASP A 115 3.10 -6.17 -23.73
CA ASP A 115 2.03 -5.25 -24.10
C ASP A 115 0.88 -5.30 -23.06
N PRO A 116 0.57 -4.19 -22.35
CA PRO A 116 -0.50 -4.14 -21.36
C PRO A 116 -1.84 -4.60 -21.94
N TYR A 117 -2.12 -4.32 -23.22
CA TYR A 117 -3.37 -4.68 -23.86
C TYR A 117 -3.56 -6.19 -24.06
N LYS A 118 -2.47 -6.97 -23.98
CA LYS A 118 -2.48 -8.44 -24.03
C LYS A 118 -2.57 -9.10 -22.66
N GLN A 119 -2.73 -8.32 -21.59
CA GLN A 119 -2.77 -8.82 -20.22
C GLN A 119 -4.16 -8.66 -19.60
N SER A 120 -4.37 -9.31 -18.46
CA SER A 120 -5.54 -9.12 -17.60
C SER A 120 -5.31 -7.98 -16.63
N GLY A 121 -6.39 -7.33 -16.17
CA GLY A 121 -6.24 -6.12 -15.37
C GLY A 121 -7.52 -5.31 -15.19
N VAL A 122 -7.33 -4.14 -14.58
CA VAL A 122 -8.31 -3.07 -14.44
C VAL A 122 -7.98 -1.99 -15.47
N TYR A 123 -9.01 -1.50 -16.13
CA TYR A 123 -8.89 -0.46 -17.16
C TYR A 123 -9.99 0.58 -16.99
N GLN A 124 -9.74 1.73 -17.58
CA GLN A 124 -10.63 2.87 -17.65
C GLN A 124 -10.97 3.16 -19.12
N LEU A 125 -12.25 3.40 -19.41
CA LEU A 125 -12.74 3.89 -20.70
C LEU A 125 -13.28 5.30 -20.53
N ILE A 126 -12.64 6.25 -21.21
CA ILE A 126 -12.95 7.67 -21.17
C ILE A 126 -13.93 8.00 -22.28
N CYS A 127 -15.00 8.71 -21.95
CA CYS A 127 -15.90 9.25 -22.94
C CYS A 127 -15.27 10.49 -23.62
N PRO A 128 -15.07 10.51 -24.94
CA PRO A 128 -14.35 11.59 -25.64
C PRO A 128 -15.10 12.94 -25.71
N LYS A 129 -16.34 13.00 -25.20
CA LYS A 129 -17.20 14.20 -25.25
C LYS A 129 -17.43 14.84 -23.89
N CYS A 130 -17.42 14.06 -22.82
CA CYS A 130 -17.79 14.54 -21.48
C CYS A 130 -16.84 14.06 -20.39
N ASP A 131 -15.72 13.43 -20.76
CA ASP A 131 -14.62 12.99 -19.89
C ASP A 131 -15.03 12.07 -18.72
N MET A 132 -16.24 11.53 -18.78
CA MET A 132 -16.74 10.55 -17.82
C MET A 132 -16.01 9.22 -18.04
N ILE A 133 -15.66 8.55 -16.95
CA ILE A 133 -14.80 7.38 -16.92
C ILE A 133 -15.58 6.15 -16.49
N TYR A 134 -15.57 5.11 -17.31
CA TYR A 134 -16.00 3.77 -16.94
C TYR A 134 -14.80 2.95 -16.48
N THR A 135 -14.83 2.44 -15.25
CA THR A 135 -13.80 1.52 -14.74
C THR A 135 -14.33 0.10 -14.76
N GLY A 136 -13.55 -0.84 -15.27
CA GLY A 136 -13.89 -2.25 -15.22
C GLY A 136 -12.67 -3.16 -15.15
N GLN A 137 -12.88 -4.43 -14.80
CA GLN A 137 -11.83 -5.44 -14.82
C GLN A 137 -12.04 -6.53 -15.89
N THR A 138 -10.96 -7.22 -16.24
CA THR A 138 -10.99 -8.43 -17.06
C THR A 138 -9.96 -9.45 -16.58
N GLY A 139 -10.36 -10.73 -16.57
CA GLY A 139 -9.42 -11.85 -16.41
C GLY A 139 -8.85 -12.36 -17.73
N ARG A 140 -9.44 -11.94 -18.85
CA ARG A 140 -8.96 -12.19 -20.22
C ARG A 140 -8.02 -11.06 -20.65
N THR A 141 -7.63 -11.02 -21.93
CA THR A 141 -6.87 -9.87 -22.41
C THR A 141 -7.73 -8.60 -22.45
N LEU A 142 -7.10 -7.46 -22.21
CA LEU A 142 -7.74 -6.15 -22.29
C LEU A 142 -8.26 -5.83 -23.69
N ASN A 143 -7.53 -6.24 -24.73
CA ASN A 143 -7.96 -6.13 -26.13
C ASN A 143 -9.28 -6.87 -26.42
N GLU A 144 -9.43 -8.09 -25.92
CA GLU A 144 -10.68 -8.85 -26.09
C GLU A 144 -11.85 -8.14 -25.42
N ARG A 145 -11.64 -7.66 -24.18
CA ARG A 145 -12.67 -6.94 -23.44
C ARG A 145 -13.09 -5.64 -24.14
N LEU A 146 -12.13 -4.90 -24.69
CA LEU A 146 -12.43 -3.67 -25.42
C LEU A 146 -13.26 -3.94 -26.69
N LYS A 147 -12.91 -4.99 -27.45
CA LYS A 147 -13.70 -5.44 -28.61
C LYS A 147 -15.14 -5.75 -28.23
N GLU A 148 -15.38 -6.33 -27.06
CA GLU A 148 -16.75 -6.57 -26.57
C GLU A 148 -17.53 -5.27 -26.38
N HIS A 149 -16.93 -4.26 -25.76
CA HIS A 149 -17.57 -2.94 -25.61
C HIS A 149 -17.85 -2.27 -26.95
N PHE A 150 -16.93 -2.39 -27.92
CA PHE A 150 -17.12 -1.83 -29.26
C PHE A 150 -18.22 -2.54 -30.02
N ASN A 151 -18.27 -3.88 -29.91
CA ASN A 151 -19.32 -4.68 -30.52
C ASN A 151 -20.70 -4.35 -29.90
N ASP A 152 -20.74 -4.18 -28.59
CA ASP A 152 -21.94 -3.76 -27.82
C ASP A 152 -22.45 -2.39 -28.25
N PHE A 153 -21.56 -1.42 -28.49
CA PHE A 153 -21.90 -0.10 -29.03
C PHE A 153 -22.36 -0.18 -30.49
N LYS A 154 -21.59 -0.86 -31.36
CA LYS A 154 -21.87 -0.97 -32.80
C LYS A 154 -23.24 -1.59 -33.08
N HIS A 155 -23.60 -2.62 -32.33
CA HIS A 155 -24.87 -3.33 -32.49
C HIS A 155 -25.97 -2.82 -31.54
N ILE A 156 -25.72 -1.74 -30.79
CA ILE A 156 -26.70 -1.08 -29.92
C ILE A 156 -27.31 -2.07 -28.90
N TYR A 157 -26.49 -3.01 -28.41
CA TYR A 157 -26.95 -4.03 -27.45
C TYR A 157 -27.16 -3.46 -26.04
N ARG A 158 -26.47 -2.35 -25.68
CA ARG A 158 -26.60 -1.66 -24.38
C ARG A 158 -26.35 -2.56 -23.16
N LYS A 159 -25.49 -3.57 -23.29
CA LYS A 159 -25.14 -4.49 -22.18
C LYS A 159 -24.16 -3.86 -21.20
N SER A 160 -23.18 -3.10 -21.70
CA SER A 160 -22.22 -2.40 -20.86
C SER A 160 -22.70 -1.01 -20.49
N LYS A 161 -22.43 -0.57 -19.26
CA LYS A 161 -22.75 0.79 -18.81
C LYS A 161 -22.08 1.85 -19.68
N TYR A 162 -20.86 1.55 -20.14
CA TYR A 162 -20.13 2.39 -21.09
C TYR A 162 -20.90 2.60 -22.41
N SER A 163 -21.36 1.53 -23.07
CA SER A 163 -22.11 1.67 -24.32
C SER A 163 -23.45 2.35 -24.10
N THR A 164 -24.14 2.04 -23.00
CA THR A 164 -25.43 2.66 -22.64
C THR A 164 -25.29 4.16 -22.44
N GLN A 165 -24.23 4.62 -21.76
CA GLN A 165 -23.93 6.05 -21.57
C GLN A 165 -23.68 6.74 -22.91
N LEU A 166 -22.82 6.17 -23.76
CA LEU A 166 -22.49 6.74 -25.06
C LEU A 166 -23.72 6.84 -25.97
N LEU A 167 -24.50 5.76 -26.06
CA LEU A 167 -25.70 5.69 -26.89
C LEU A 167 -26.81 6.62 -26.38
N GLY A 168 -26.97 6.72 -25.05
CA GLY A 168 -27.96 7.61 -24.43
C GLY A 168 -27.67 9.08 -24.70
N ASN A 169 -26.40 9.48 -24.60
CA ASN A 169 -25.98 10.87 -24.82
C ASN A 169 -25.62 11.19 -26.28
N LYS A 170 -25.71 10.21 -27.19
CA LYS A 170 -25.30 10.31 -28.59
C LYS A 170 -23.83 10.72 -28.75
N HIS A 171 -22.97 10.21 -27.89
CA HIS A 171 -21.52 10.43 -27.95
C HIS A 171 -20.85 9.41 -28.89
N PRO A 172 -19.83 9.82 -29.66
CA PRO A 172 -19.08 8.90 -30.52
C PRO A 172 -18.20 7.99 -29.66
N ILE A 173 -17.91 6.81 -30.20
CA ILE A 173 -16.85 5.95 -29.67
C ILE A 173 -15.51 6.46 -30.23
N GLY A 174 -14.56 6.82 -29.36
CA GLY A 174 -13.25 7.34 -29.76
C GLY A 174 -12.29 6.23 -30.20
N GLN A 175 -11.07 6.61 -30.58
CA GLN A 175 -10.03 5.63 -30.92
C GLN A 175 -9.48 4.94 -29.67
N ILE A 176 -9.08 3.67 -29.79
CA ILE A 176 -8.58 2.85 -28.66
C ILE A 176 -7.53 3.58 -27.83
N ASN A 177 -6.52 4.16 -28.50
CA ASN A 177 -5.38 4.79 -27.86
C ASN A 177 -5.74 6.10 -27.12
N GLU A 178 -6.90 6.67 -27.41
CA GLU A 178 -7.39 7.92 -26.83
C GLU A 178 -8.34 7.66 -25.66
N ILE A 179 -9.11 6.57 -25.72
CA ILE A 179 -10.18 6.30 -24.76
C ILE A 179 -9.80 5.31 -23.67
N MET A 180 -8.80 4.46 -23.89
CA MET A 180 -8.49 3.37 -22.97
C MET A 180 -7.22 3.64 -22.18
N ASP A 181 -7.33 3.64 -20.86
CA ASP A 181 -6.20 3.66 -19.94
C ASP A 181 -6.13 2.38 -19.12
N VAL A 182 -4.94 1.81 -18.96
CA VAL A 182 -4.69 0.58 -18.21
C VAL A 182 -4.11 0.94 -16.85
N VAL A 183 -4.99 0.98 -15.85
CA VAL A 183 -4.65 1.48 -14.51
C VAL A 183 -4.04 0.41 -13.59
N TYR A 184 -4.24 -0.87 -13.89
CA TYR A 184 -3.63 -1.97 -13.15
C TYR A 184 -3.58 -3.25 -13.97
N VAL A 185 -2.45 -3.95 -13.94
CA VAL A 185 -2.28 -5.26 -14.58
C VAL A 185 -2.16 -6.33 -13.50
N GLY A 186 -2.96 -7.39 -13.63
CA GLY A 186 -2.93 -8.50 -12.68
C GLY A 186 -3.98 -9.57 -12.97
N ASN A 187 -3.72 -10.76 -12.46
CA ASN A 187 -4.59 -11.92 -12.66
C ASN A 187 -5.94 -11.78 -11.95
N LYS A 188 -6.97 -12.43 -12.50
CA LYS A 188 -8.30 -12.49 -11.89
C LYS A 188 -8.21 -13.07 -10.47
N GLY A 189 -8.80 -12.36 -9.51
CA GLY A 189 -8.81 -12.79 -8.11
C GLY A 189 -9.34 -11.72 -7.18
N SER A 190 -9.29 -11.99 -5.88
CA SER A 190 -9.73 -11.06 -4.82
C SER A 190 -9.00 -9.71 -4.90
N HIS A 191 -7.70 -9.74 -5.15
CA HIS A 191 -6.89 -8.53 -5.28
C HIS A 191 -7.33 -7.66 -6.46
N LEU A 192 -7.61 -8.27 -7.63
CA LEU A 192 -8.10 -7.54 -8.81
C LEU A 192 -9.47 -6.90 -8.53
N ASN A 193 -10.35 -7.59 -7.80
CA ASN A 193 -11.63 -7.04 -7.35
C ASN A 193 -11.45 -5.82 -6.43
N THR A 194 -10.48 -5.87 -5.51
CA THR A 194 -10.15 -4.73 -4.66
C THR A 194 -9.60 -3.56 -5.46
N MET A 195 -8.73 -3.82 -6.45
CA MET A 195 -8.20 -2.78 -7.33
C MET A 195 -9.29 -2.12 -8.17
N GLU A 196 -10.22 -2.90 -8.75
CA GLU A 196 -11.37 -2.34 -9.48
C GLU A 196 -12.22 -1.44 -8.58
N LYS A 197 -12.54 -1.90 -7.37
CA LYS A 197 -13.31 -1.10 -6.40
C LYS A 197 -12.59 0.19 -6.01
N PHE A 198 -11.27 0.14 -5.84
CA PHE A 198 -10.47 1.32 -5.54
C PHE A 198 -10.53 2.34 -6.67
N TYR A 199 -10.35 1.92 -7.92
CA TYR A 199 -10.39 2.86 -9.06
C TYR A 199 -11.79 3.40 -9.35
N ILE A 200 -12.85 2.60 -9.16
CA ILE A 200 -14.23 3.12 -9.21
C ILE A 200 -14.40 4.19 -8.13
N TYR A 201 -14.02 3.89 -6.88
CA TYR A 201 -14.11 4.82 -5.77
C TYR A 201 -13.35 6.13 -6.03
N LYS A 202 -12.13 6.04 -6.58
CA LYS A 202 -11.30 7.19 -6.94
C LYS A 202 -11.94 8.12 -7.97
N GLU A 203 -12.68 7.58 -8.95
CA GLU A 203 -13.39 8.43 -9.91
C GLU A 203 -14.75 8.91 -9.39
N THR A 204 -15.38 8.15 -8.49
CA THR A 204 -16.58 8.58 -7.74
C THR A 204 -16.33 9.84 -6.92
N THR A 205 -15.21 9.91 -6.20
CA THR A 205 -14.88 11.07 -5.36
C THR A 205 -14.66 12.34 -6.17
N LYS A 206 -14.25 12.21 -7.44
CA LYS A 206 -14.14 13.32 -8.39
C LYS A 206 -15.45 13.68 -9.10
N GLY A 207 -16.47 12.82 -9.00
CA GLY A 207 -17.74 12.99 -9.72
C GLY A 207 -17.72 12.56 -11.19
N ASN A 208 -16.66 11.87 -11.65
CA ASN A 208 -16.42 11.60 -13.07
C ASN A 208 -16.77 10.16 -13.49
N GLN A 209 -17.54 9.40 -12.70
CA GLN A 209 -17.78 7.98 -12.97
C GLN A 209 -18.98 7.68 -13.90
N ILE A 210 -18.82 6.71 -14.80
CA ILE A 210 -19.92 6.08 -15.57
C ILE A 210 -20.52 4.89 -14.82
N ASN A 211 -19.75 4.25 -13.94
CA ASN A 211 -20.22 3.16 -13.09
C ASN A 211 -21.40 3.61 -12.22
N ASP A 212 -22.22 2.65 -11.76
CA ASP A 212 -23.38 2.99 -10.93
C ASP A 212 -22.91 3.66 -9.62
N LYS A 213 -23.59 4.72 -9.18
CA LYS A 213 -23.13 5.53 -8.03
C LYS A 213 -22.92 4.75 -6.73
N ASN A 214 -23.66 3.66 -6.56
CA ASN A 214 -23.60 2.79 -5.38
C ASN A 214 -22.76 1.52 -5.61
N THR A 215 -21.93 1.47 -6.67
CA THR A 215 -21.10 0.29 -6.98
C THR A 215 -20.10 -0.01 -5.86
N VAL A 216 -19.58 1.02 -5.18
CA VAL A 216 -18.59 0.88 -4.11
C VAL A 216 -19.00 1.76 -2.92
N PRO A 217 -19.16 1.20 -1.70
CA PRO A 217 -19.43 1.98 -0.51
C PRO A 217 -18.19 2.79 -0.09
N THR A 218 -18.42 3.84 0.70
CA THR A 218 -17.34 4.66 1.28
C THR A 218 -16.34 3.82 2.06
N ASN A 219 -15.04 4.04 1.82
CA ASN A 219 -13.97 3.29 2.46
C ASN A 219 -12.84 4.22 2.91
N LYS A 220 -12.70 4.39 4.23
CA LYS A 220 -11.67 5.23 4.86
C LYS A 220 -10.23 4.86 4.46
N LEU A 221 -9.96 3.59 4.15
CA LEU A 221 -8.64 3.17 3.69
C LEU A 221 -8.36 3.67 2.27
N PHE A 222 -9.38 3.70 1.40
CA PHE A 222 -9.23 4.27 0.06
C PHE A 222 -9.05 5.78 0.11
N ASP A 223 -9.71 6.47 1.05
CA ASP A 223 -9.52 7.91 1.25
C ASP A 223 -8.06 8.25 1.59
N VAL A 224 -7.44 7.51 2.52
CA VAL A 224 -6.03 7.70 2.89
C VAL A 224 -5.09 7.52 1.70
N VAL A 225 -5.37 6.54 0.82
CA VAL A 225 -4.54 6.27 -0.36
C VAL A 225 -4.73 7.35 -1.45
N ILE A 226 -5.91 7.94 -1.57
CA ILE A 226 -6.20 8.98 -2.58
C ILE A 226 -5.56 10.33 -2.22
N LEU A 227 -5.35 10.61 -0.93
CA LEU A 227 -4.75 11.86 -0.45
C LEU A 227 -3.22 11.94 -0.59
N GLN A 228 -2.57 10.87 -1.08
CA GLN A 228 -1.12 10.77 -1.34
C GLN A 228 -0.81 11.04 -2.81
#